data_AF-H6BM07-F1
#
_entry.id   AF-H6BM07-F1
#
_cell.length_a   1.000
_cell.length_b   1.000
_cell.length_c   1.000
_cell.angle_alpha   90.00
_cell.angle_beta   90.00
_cell.angle_gamma   90.00
#
_symmetry.space_group_name_H-M   'P 1'
#
loop_
_entity.id
_entity.type
_entity.pdbx_description
1 polymer ?
#
loop_
_entity_poly.entity_id
_entity_poly.type
_entity_poly.pdbx_seq_one_letter_code
_entity_poly.pdbx_strand_id
1 'polypeptide(L)'
;MDESSGRGHREKKPTDKVKEQVSSKIDKIEDDKVVILPTYIAPNDPKFFQEQKEVPKIYDHTKIAPNGDKIDFYSLGTHVESKEKRYYVRAKRDPETLYFHAAEAPPQYARLSDENHPQCGVEGLKNVFTKDMLGKSGEFGSYTTRANVFAREGKFFFEAKVISLAPPGREAPDRALADTQNPDRTATNRGGLRVGFCRREHHWSENLGGNAYSYAVVLRSGRSREYGSVRFNTMMYHMQGEDPEDLSPGDVVGLMITLPPLEVHQKVVQGTFNPADYPHLKCGPAVIKKKSGGAGKKTAKGGGGSKPKDGDHHLGGKSSKEDTHHRKPNNNTRSAIRSALRPLAGHAVPADTDIIRDRNPFLHKGMTYFECPEYTPNHDLSRPTLNSKNKSVNPETGKKYDLVTDPHPNHELPHLRTLPGSKIELWVNGKYHGVIWEHLFAFLPPASSIEKGSRAVTGHGDVDDGLLGYYPAISHYTGGAIECKFDEPWWYGYSQDPSGPHHPDARPIGNRYQEQIVDDMVNDLVDEIYQEKLYNDPEWMKKRVLNAAQPANLQHG
;
A
#
# COMPACT_ATOMS: atom_id res chain seq x y z
N MET A 1 18.28 52.32 9.33
CA MET A 1 19.39 52.04 8.40
C MET A 1 19.83 50.63 8.73
N ASP A 2 19.08 49.60 8.38
CA ASP A 2 18.64 49.17 7.04
C ASP A 2 19.83 48.80 6.17
N GLU A 3 20.02 47.50 5.94
CA GLU A 3 20.62 46.96 4.72
C GLU A 3 20.31 45.45 4.60
N SER A 4 19.25 45.18 3.84
CA SER A 4 18.95 43.88 3.25
C SER A 4 19.88 43.61 2.06
N SER A 5 20.31 42.38 1.84
CA SER A 5 20.88 41.96 0.56
C SER A 5 20.21 40.68 0.05
N GLY A 6 19.21 40.88 -0.82
CA GLY A 6 18.68 39.85 -1.71
C GLY A 6 19.58 39.66 -2.94
N ARG A 7 19.64 38.44 -3.47
CA ARG A 7 20.14 38.16 -4.82
C ARG A 7 19.08 37.40 -5.60
N GLY A 8 18.69 38.00 -6.73
CA GLY A 8 17.50 37.69 -7.51
C GLY A 8 17.58 36.42 -8.37
N HIS A 9 16.40 35.85 -8.56
CA HIS A 9 16.08 34.79 -9.51
C HIS A 9 16.17 35.34 -10.94
N ARG A 10 16.99 34.72 -11.80
CA ARG A 10 17.05 35.03 -13.24
C ARG A 10 16.12 34.07 -13.99
N GLU A 11 14.94 34.56 -14.38
CA GLU A 11 14.04 33.86 -15.29
C GLU A 11 14.67 33.73 -16.69
N LYS A 12 14.71 32.51 -17.23
CA LYS A 12 15.00 32.27 -18.65
C LYS A 12 13.68 32.14 -19.41
N LYS A 13 13.38 33.10 -20.26
CA LYS A 13 12.30 33.00 -21.26
C LYS A 13 12.70 32.02 -22.37
N PRO A 14 11.87 31.03 -22.74
CA PRO A 14 12.13 30.19 -23.90
C PRO A 14 11.82 30.96 -25.20
N THR A 15 12.75 30.94 -26.15
CA THR A 15 12.60 31.47 -27.50
C THR A 15 11.74 30.57 -28.38
N ASP A 16 10.75 31.18 -29.04
CA ASP A 16 9.95 30.59 -30.11
C ASP A 16 10.82 30.23 -31.31
N LYS A 17 10.95 28.92 -31.62
CA LYS A 17 11.08 28.31 -32.97
C LYS A 17 11.55 26.85 -32.86
N VAL A 18 10.61 25.93 -32.66
CA VAL A 18 10.48 24.66 -33.40
C VAL A 18 9.00 24.27 -33.31
N LYS A 19 8.18 24.85 -34.19
CA LYS A 19 6.83 24.35 -34.50
C LYS A 19 6.92 23.80 -35.91
N GLU A 20 7.02 22.48 -36.06
CA GLU A 20 6.40 21.81 -37.19
C GLU A 20 6.18 20.32 -36.92
N GLN A 21 4.92 19.92 -37.13
CA GLN A 21 4.42 18.58 -37.43
C GLN A 21 4.42 17.53 -36.30
N VAL A 22 3.50 17.70 -35.35
CA VAL A 22 2.70 16.57 -34.88
C VAL A 22 1.24 16.95 -35.12
N SER A 23 0.61 16.31 -36.11
CA SER A 23 -0.82 16.50 -36.35
C SER A 23 -1.60 15.91 -35.18
N SER A 24 -2.23 16.77 -34.39
CA SER A 24 -3.16 16.39 -33.33
C SER A 24 -4.49 15.94 -33.93
N LYS A 25 -4.52 14.73 -34.50
CA LYS A 25 -5.75 13.96 -34.56
C LYS A 25 -5.91 13.26 -33.22
N ILE A 26 -6.71 13.87 -32.36
CA ILE A 26 -7.23 13.23 -31.15
C ILE A 26 -8.19 12.16 -31.65
N ASP A 27 -7.68 10.93 -31.80
CA ASP A 27 -8.53 9.78 -32.01
C ASP A 27 -9.36 9.60 -30.75
N LYS A 28 -10.69 9.65 -30.91
CA LYS A 28 -11.64 9.24 -29.88
C LYS A 28 -11.30 7.79 -29.53
N ILE A 29 -10.99 7.56 -28.25
CA ILE A 29 -10.61 6.26 -27.72
C ILE A 29 -11.85 5.35 -27.79
N GLU A 30 -11.79 4.32 -28.62
CA GLU A 30 -12.72 3.19 -28.59
C GLU A 30 -12.31 2.25 -27.44
N ASP A 31 -13.24 1.97 -26.52
CA ASP A 31 -13.10 1.07 -25.35
C ASP A 31 -12.85 -0.42 -25.71
N ASP A 32 -12.70 -0.76 -27.00
CA ASP A 32 -12.50 -2.13 -27.49
C ASP A 32 -11.00 -2.54 -27.58
N LYS A 33 -10.07 -1.74 -27.04
CA LYS A 33 -8.66 -2.17 -27.01
C LYS A 33 -8.46 -3.26 -25.97
N VAL A 34 -8.42 -4.50 -26.48
CA VAL A 34 -7.70 -5.66 -25.93
C VAL A 34 -6.50 -5.17 -25.11
N VAL A 35 -6.34 -5.64 -23.87
CA VAL A 35 -5.12 -5.41 -23.08
C VAL A 35 -3.91 -5.81 -23.94
N ILE A 36 -3.18 -4.81 -24.44
CA ILE A 36 -2.04 -5.03 -25.33
C ILE A 36 -0.86 -5.40 -24.46
N LEU A 37 -0.61 -6.70 -24.33
CA LEU A 37 0.49 -7.22 -23.52
C LEU A 37 1.86 -6.91 -24.16
N PRO A 38 2.93 -6.81 -23.35
CA PRO A 38 4.24 -6.37 -23.81
C PRO A 38 4.74 -7.22 -25.00
N THR A 39 5.31 -6.55 -26.00
CA THR A 39 5.98 -7.21 -27.13
C THR A 39 7.35 -7.78 -26.76
N TYR A 40 7.89 -7.42 -25.59
CA TYR A 40 9.17 -7.92 -25.11
C TYR A 40 9.03 -9.34 -24.58
N ILE A 41 9.87 -10.23 -25.09
CA ILE A 41 9.97 -11.61 -24.65
C ILE A 41 11.39 -11.82 -24.16
N ALA A 42 11.54 -12.14 -22.87
CA ALA A 42 12.84 -12.36 -22.27
C ALA A 42 13.55 -13.53 -23.01
N PRO A 43 14.87 -13.42 -23.28
CA PRO A 43 15.59 -14.42 -24.06
C PRO A 43 15.55 -15.80 -23.40
N ASN A 44 15.83 -16.86 -24.17
CA ASN A 44 15.96 -18.21 -23.65
C ASN A 44 17.30 -18.42 -22.91
N ASP A 45 17.53 -17.69 -21.82
CA ASP A 45 18.73 -17.80 -20.98
C ASP A 45 18.52 -18.87 -19.87
N PRO A 46 19.42 -19.87 -19.75
CA PRO A 46 19.38 -20.88 -18.68
C PRO A 46 19.31 -20.31 -17.25
N LYS A 47 19.77 -19.07 -17.04
CA LYS A 47 19.71 -18.42 -15.72
C LYS A 47 18.29 -18.15 -15.24
N PHE A 48 17.31 -18.04 -16.14
CA PHE A 48 15.92 -17.80 -15.77
C PHE A 48 15.25 -19.00 -15.11
N PHE A 49 15.79 -20.21 -15.28
CA PHE A 49 15.25 -21.44 -14.68
C PHE A 49 15.85 -21.75 -13.31
N GLN A 50 16.83 -20.96 -12.87
CA GLN A 50 17.52 -21.20 -11.60
C GLN A 50 16.63 -20.88 -10.41
N GLU A 51 16.76 -21.67 -9.34
CA GLU A 51 16.13 -21.38 -8.06
C GLU A 51 16.64 -20.06 -7.50
N GLN A 52 15.73 -19.32 -6.87
CA GLN A 52 16.06 -18.04 -6.28
C GLN A 52 16.86 -18.26 -4.99
N LYS A 53 18.04 -17.63 -4.95
CA LYS A 53 18.98 -17.77 -3.86
C LYS A 53 18.65 -16.78 -2.75
N GLU A 54 18.94 -17.19 -1.53
CA GLU A 54 18.95 -16.30 -0.38
C GLU A 54 19.95 -15.15 -0.60
N VAL A 55 19.59 -13.94 -0.16
CA VAL A 55 20.51 -12.81 -0.22
C VAL A 55 21.70 -13.08 0.71
N PRO A 56 22.95 -12.85 0.27
CA PRO A 56 24.11 -12.99 1.15
C PRO A 56 23.96 -12.14 2.41
N LYS A 57 24.31 -12.70 3.57
CA LYS A 57 24.26 -12.00 4.87
C LYS A 57 25.66 -11.83 5.42
N ILE A 58 26.07 -10.58 5.58
CA ILE A 58 27.42 -10.22 6.05
C ILE A 58 27.28 -9.80 7.51
N TYR A 59 27.94 -10.53 8.41
CA TYR A 59 27.91 -10.22 9.84
C TYR A 59 28.31 -8.77 10.08
N ASP A 60 27.54 -8.10 10.93
CA ASP A 60 27.77 -6.70 11.23
C ASP A 60 28.11 -6.42 12.70
N HIS A 61 27.19 -6.75 13.61
CA HIS A 61 27.38 -6.59 15.05
C HIS A 61 26.44 -7.49 15.84
N THR A 62 26.75 -7.67 17.12
CA THR A 62 25.88 -8.33 18.09
C THR A 62 25.30 -7.30 19.04
N LYS A 63 23.99 -7.39 19.34
CA LYS A 63 23.38 -6.71 20.49
C LYS A 63 23.10 -7.72 21.60
N ILE A 64 23.14 -7.25 22.84
CA ILE A 64 22.80 -8.05 24.02
C ILE A 64 21.43 -7.60 24.48
N ALA A 65 20.46 -8.51 24.47
CA ALA A 65 19.14 -8.26 25.01
C ALA A 65 19.17 -8.22 26.55
N PRO A 66 18.14 -7.67 27.22
CA PRO A 66 18.14 -7.52 28.69
C PRO A 66 18.27 -8.84 29.47
N ASN A 67 17.83 -9.95 28.89
CA ASN A 67 17.97 -11.28 29.44
C ASN A 67 19.38 -11.89 29.26
N GLY A 68 20.31 -11.17 28.62
CA GLY A 68 21.66 -11.62 28.32
C GLY A 68 21.82 -12.30 26.97
N ASP A 69 20.73 -12.49 26.20
CA ASP A 69 20.81 -13.14 24.90
C ASP A 69 21.61 -12.31 23.90
N LYS A 70 22.48 -12.97 23.15
CA LYS A 70 23.24 -12.36 22.06
C LYS A 70 22.45 -12.48 20.76
N ILE A 71 22.21 -11.34 20.12
CA ILE A 71 21.45 -11.24 18.87
C ILE A 71 22.36 -10.66 17.80
N ASP A 72 22.67 -11.48 16.80
CA ASP A 72 23.55 -11.11 15.70
C ASP A 72 22.75 -10.45 14.56
N PHE A 73 23.26 -9.31 14.11
CA PHE A 73 22.74 -8.56 12.97
C PHE A 73 23.68 -8.64 11.78
N TYR A 74 23.08 -8.67 10.59
CA TYR A 74 23.74 -8.85 9.32
C TYR A 74 23.28 -7.77 8.34
N SER A 75 24.22 -7.24 7.57
CA SER A 75 23.91 -6.43 6.39
C SER A 75 23.60 -7.37 5.21
N LEU A 76 22.63 -6.98 4.39
CA LEU A 76 22.30 -7.73 3.18
C LEU A 76 23.30 -7.40 2.06
N GLY A 77 23.74 -8.42 1.34
CA GLY A 77 24.54 -8.30 0.12
C GLY A 77 23.75 -7.66 -1.02
N THR A 78 24.37 -7.44 -2.19
CA THR A 78 23.66 -6.76 -3.28
C THR A 78 22.51 -7.58 -3.84
N HIS A 79 21.34 -6.96 -3.91
CA HIS A 79 20.11 -7.48 -4.51
C HIS A 79 19.31 -6.32 -5.11
N VAL A 80 18.17 -6.60 -5.74
CA VAL A 80 17.28 -5.56 -6.24
C VAL A 80 16.29 -5.20 -5.14
N GLU A 81 16.18 -3.91 -4.86
CA GLU A 81 15.30 -3.35 -3.84
C GLU A 81 14.26 -2.45 -4.51
N SER A 82 13.08 -2.35 -3.89
CA SER A 82 12.00 -1.49 -4.37
C SER A 82 12.43 -0.02 -4.43
N LYS A 83 12.08 0.66 -5.53
CA LYS A 83 12.44 2.06 -5.78
C LYS A 83 11.18 2.87 -6.04
N GLU A 84 11.33 4.19 -6.10
CA GLU A 84 10.24 5.06 -6.53
C GLU A 84 9.66 4.55 -7.87
N LYS A 85 8.34 4.35 -7.90
CA LYS A 85 7.56 3.89 -9.07
C LYS A 85 7.77 2.43 -9.51
N ARG A 86 8.68 1.68 -8.88
CA ARG A 86 8.97 0.27 -9.23
C ARG A 86 9.06 -0.62 -8.01
N TYR A 87 8.28 -1.69 -8.06
CA TYR A 87 8.30 -2.78 -7.11
C TYR A 87 8.94 -4.00 -7.76
N TYR A 88 9.73 -4.76 -7.01
CA TYR A 88 10.44 -5.93 -7.52
C TYR A 88 10.04 -7.17 -6.75
N VAL A 89 9.75 -8.24 -7.48
CA VAL A 89 9.44 -9.56 -6.92
C VAL A 89 10.39 -10.54 -7.57
N ARG A 90 10.98 -11.45 -6.81
CA ARG A 90 11.72 -12.56 -7.40
C ARG A 90 10.84 -13.42 -8.31
N ALA A 91 11.42 -13.91 -9.39
CA ALA A 91 10.70 -14.69 -10.38
C ALA A 91 11.53 -15.87 -10.86
N LYS A 92 10.86 -16.85 -11.47
CA LYS A 92 11.49 -18.01 -12.09
C LYS A 92 10.71 -18.37 -13.35
N ARG A 93 11.41 -18.80 -14.39
CA ARG A 93 10.79 -19.35 -15.60
C ARG A 93 10.45 -20.82 -15.40
N ASP A 94 9.24 -21.19 -15.76
CA ASP A 94 8.81 -22.58 -15.83
C ASP A 94 9.46 -23.31 -17.03
N PRO A 95 10.06 -24.50 -16.83
CA PRO A 95 10.72 -25.23 -17.91
C PRO A 95 9.76 -25.84 -18.94
N GLU A 96 8.50 -26.06 -18.61
CA GLU A 96 7.52 -26.71 -19.49
C GLU A 96 6.77 -25.67 -20.35
N THR A 97 6.25 -24.63 -19.70
CA THR A 97 5.41 -23.59 -20.33
C THR A 97 6.22 -22.39 -20.85
N LEU A 98 7.44 -22.18 -20.32
CA LEU A 98 8.33 -21.03 -20.56
C LEU A 98 7.77 -19.66 -20.13
N TYR A 99 6.64 -19.64 -19.42
CA TYR A 99 6.16 -18.47 -18.69
C TYR A 99 6.97 -18.26 -17.40
N PHE A 100 6.79 -17.10 -16.78
CA PHE A 100 7.43 -16.77 -15.51
C PHE A 100 6.39 -16.75 -14.41
N HIS A 101 6.82 -17.18 -13.22
CA HIS A 101 6.06 -17.11 -11.99
C HIS A 101 6.85 -16.40 -10.91
N ALA A 102 6.18 -15.87 -9.88
CA ALA A 102 6.91 -15.40 -8.70
C ALA A 102 7.57 -16.59 -8.00
N ALA A 103 8.72 -16.35 -7.38
CA ALA A 103 9.48 -17.37 -6.70
C ALA A 103 10.03 -16.83 -5.39
N GLU A 104 9.72 -17.52 -4.29
CA GLU A 104 10.25 -17.17 -2.98
C GLU A 104 11.67 -17.71 -2.80
N ALA A 105 12.52 -16.90 -2.16
CA ALA A 105 13.84 -17.33 -1.69
C ALA A 105 13.78 -17.73 -0.20
N PRO A 106 14.76 -18.51 0.29
CA PRO A 106 14.91 -18.74 1.72
C PRO A 106 14.88 -17.42 2.52
N PRO A 107 14.32 -17.42 3.74
CA PRO A 107 14.04 -18.60 4.56
C PRO A 107 12.62 -19.20 4.44
N GLN A 108 11.82 -18.81 3.43
CA GLN A 108 10.52 -19.44 3.10
C GLN A 108 9.43 -19.39 4.20
N TYR A 109 9.32 -18.26 4.88
CA TYR A 109 8.20 -17.96 5.78
C TYR A 109 7.95 -16.44 5.83
N ALA A 110 6.93 -16.04 6.60
CA ALA A 110 6.60 -14.64 6.84
C ALA A 110 7.70 -13.94 7.64
N ARG A 111 8.27 -12.87 7.09
CA ARG A 111 9.48 -12.21 7.60
C ARG A 111 9.50 -10.73 7.26
N LEU A 112 10.45 -10.00 7.82
CA LEU A 112 10.80 -8.68 7.31
C LEU A 112 11.39 -8.85 5.90
N SER A 113 10.81 -8.13 4.94
CA SER A 113 11.12 -8.32 3.53
C SER A 113 12.48 -7.72 3.18
N ASP A 114 13.29 -8.51 2.49
CA ASP A 114 14.52 -8.10 1.83
C ASP A 114 14.28 -7.40 0.48
N GLU A 115 13.04 -7.26 0.02
CA GLU A 115 12.69 -6.50 -1.19
C GLU A 115 12.02 -5.16 -0.85
N ASN A 116 11.42 -5.06 0.35
CA ASN A 116 10.61 -3.93 0.83
C ASN A 116 11.25 -3.21 2.04
N HIS A 117 12.48 -2.75 1.89
CA HIS A 117 13.26 -2.05 2.92
C HIS A 117 14.12 -0.93 2.27
N PRO A 118 14.69 0.01 3.06
CA PRO A 118 15.60 1.05 2.52
C PRO A 118 16.79 0.44 1.78
N GLN A 119 17.35 1.18 0.82
CA GLN A 119 18.48 0.69 0.03
C GLN A 119 19.71 0.35 0.89
N CYS A 120 19.99 -0.95 1.12
CA CYS A 120 21.13 -1.45 1.90
C CYS A 120 22.49 -1.06 1.28
N GLY A 121 22.51 -0.63 0.01
CA GLY A 121 23.71 -0.22 -0.70
C GLY A 121 24.07 1.27 -0.61
N VAL A 122 23.31 2.09 0.11
CA VAL A 122 23.60 3.53 0.25
C VAL A 122 24.57 3.77 1.41
N GLU A 123 25.74 4.32 1.09
CA GLU A 123 26.76 4.67 2.08
C GLU A 123 26.17 5.62 3.14
N GLY A 124 26.24 5.23 4.41
CA GLY A 124 25.65 5.96 5.55
C GLY A 124 24.20 5.60 5.89
N LEU A 125 23.49 4.82 5.06
CA LEU A 125 22.13 4.31 5.37
C LEU A 125 22.17 2.82 5.65
N LYS A 126 22.49 2.49 6.89
CA LYS A 126 22.70 1.10 7.26
C LYS A 126 21.44 0.48 7.86
N ASN A 127 20.92 -0.51 7.14
CA ASN A 127 19.79 -1.33 7.56
C ASN A 127 20.26 -2.78 7.72
N VAL A 128 20.03 -3.37 8.89
CA VAL A 128 20.53 -4.71 9.23
C VAL A 128 19.44 -5.58 9.82
N PHE A 129 19.59 -6.89 9.63
CA PHE A 129 18.60 -7.89 9.99
C PHE A 129 19.23 -9.04 10.75
N THR A 130 18.46 -9.76 11.55
CA THR A 130 18.88 -11.06 12.06
C THR A 130 18.94 -12.08 10.91
N LYS A 131 19.65 -13.19 11.12
CA LYS A 131 19.84 -14.21 10.08
C LYS A 131 18.52 -14.80 9.57
N ASP A 132 17.51 -14.90 10.43
CA ASP A 132 16.15 -15.37 10.13
C ASP A 132 15.23 -14.27 9.56
N MET A 133 15.72 -13.04 9.37
CA MET A 133 14.94 -11.90 8.87
C MET A 133 13.74 -11.53 9.75
N LEU A 134 13.73 -11.91 11.03
CA LEU A 134 12.68 -11.54 11.98
C LEU A 134 13.02 -10.28 12.79
N GLY A 135 14.30 -10.02 13.00
CA GLY A 135 14.80 -8.84 13.70
C GLY A 135 15.38 -7.80 12.75
N LYS A 136 15.31 -6.54 13.18
CA LYS A 136 15.84 -5.37 12.44
C LYS A 136 16.48 -4.36 13.37
N SER A 137 17.55 -3.74 12.89
CA SER A 137 18.21 -2.58 13.49
C SER A 137 18.74 -1.65 12.38
N GLY A 138 19.28 -0.49 12.77
CA GLY A 138 19.99 0.42 11.85
C GLY A 138 20.63 1.58 12.58
N GLU A 139 21.59 2.25 11.93
CA GLU A 139 22.50 3.19 12.61
C GLU A 139 22.12 4.67 12.46
N PHE A 140 21.63 5.05 11.29
CA PHE A 140 21.36 6.45 10.95
C PHE A 140 19.97 6.59 10.37
N GLY A 141 19.38 7.77 10.56
CA GLY A 141 18.13 8.12 9.91
C GLY A 141 16.94 7.29 10.40
N SER A 142 15.84 7.47 9.69
CA SER A 142 14.54 6.89 10.01
C SER A 142 14.04 6.13 8.80
N TYR A 143 13.96 4.79 8.92
CA TYR A 143 13.58 3.95 7.79
C TYR A 143 12.59 2.87 8.17
N THR A 144 11.63 2.64 7.30
CA THR A 144 10.58 1.64 7.44
C THR A 144 10.88 0.41 6.59
N THR A 145 10.76 -0.76 7.21
CA THR A 145 10.78 -2.05 6.50
C THR A 145 9.42 -2.70 6.67
N ARG A 146 8.86 -3.19 5.57
CA ARG A 146 7.61 -3.96 5.55
C ARG A 146 7.91 -5.45 5.70
N ALA A 147 6.97 -6.20 6.24
CA ALA A 147 6.96 -7.65 6.10
C ALA A 147 6.71 -8.05 4.63
N ASN A 148 7.00 -9.30 4.29
CA ASN A 148 6.61 -9.88 2.99
C ASN A 148 5.17 -10.41 2.98
N VAL A 149 4.38 -10.10 4.02
CA VAL A 149 2.97 -10.47 4.14
C VAL A 149 2.11 -9.25 4.44
N PHE A 150 0.84 -9.29 4.03
CA PHE A 150 -0.11 -8.20 4.27
C PHE A 150 -1.52 -8.69 4.56
N ALA A 151 -2.24 -7.88 5.34
CA ALA A 151 -3.66 -8.02 5.59
C ALA A 151 -4.48 -7.36 4.49
N ARG A 152 -5.42 -8.11 3.92
CA ARG A 152 -6.29 -7.67 2.83
C ARG A 152 -7.78 -7.66 3.20
N GLU A 153 -8.21 -8.61 4.01
CA GLU A 153 -9.52 -8.67 4.66
C GLU A 153 -9.43 -9.56 5.91
N GLY A 154 -10.43 -9.53 6.80
CA GLY A 154 -10.44 -10.38 7.98
C GLY A 154 -9.54 -9.86 9.12
N LYS A 155 -9.08 -10.76 9.99
CA LYS A 155 -8.46 -10.40 11.27
C LYS A 155 -7.11 -11.11 11.46
N PHE A 156 -6.06 -10.31 11.63
CA PHE A 156 -4.68 -10.81 11.73
C PHE A 156 -3.92 -10.21 12.90
N PHE A 157 -3.02 -11.00 13.49
CA PHE A 157 -2.18 -10.62 14.63
C PHE A 157 -0.70 -10.88 14.37
N PHE A 158 0.16 -10.05 14.96
CA PHE A 158 1.61 -10.27 15.05
C PHE A 158 2.17 -9.60 16.32
N GLU A 159 3.35 -10.04 16.76
CA GLU A 159 4.06 -9.43 17.89
C GLU A 159 5.41 -8.84 17.49
N ALA A 160 5.87 -7.85 18.24
CA ALA A 160 7.19 -7.27 18.11
C ALA A 160 7.81 -7.01 19.50
N LYS A 161 8.95 -7.64 19.77
CA LYS A 161 9.71 -7.56 21.02
C LYS A 161 10.83 -6.54 20.90
N VAL A 162 10.87 -5.57 21.81
CA VAL A 162 11.91 -4.55 21.88
C VAL A 162 13.22 -5.19 22.32
N ILE A 163 14.24 -5.21 21.44
CA ILE A 163 15.59 -5.66 21.81
C ILE A 163 16.35 -4.52 22.48
N SER A 164 16.29 -3.33 21.89
CA SER A 164 17.07 -2.17 22.33
C SER A 164 16.36 -0.87 21.96
N LEU A 165 16.31 0.05 22.91
CA LEU A 165 15.67 1.37 22.80
C LEU A 165 16.47 2.38 23.64
N ALA A 166 16.34 3.67 23.34
CA ALA A 166 16.90 4.72 24.19
C ALA A 166 16.33 4.66 25.62
N PRO A 167 17.18 4.83 26.65
CA PRO A 167 16.74 4.85 28.04
C PRO A 167 15.84 6.07 28.35
N PRO A 168 15.09 6.04 29.46
CA PRO A 168 14.33 7.20 29.93
C PRO A 168 15.23 8.42 30.15
N GLY A 169 14.66 9.62 30.01
CA GLY A 169 15.40 10.87 30.29
C GLY A 169 16.23 11.39 29.13
N ARG A 170 15.74 11.21 27.90
CA ARG A 170 16.29 11.72 26.62
C ARG A 170 17.14 12.98 26.81
N GLU A 171 18.34 12.99 26.21
CA GLU A 171 19.13 14.22 26.08
C GLU A 171 18.28 15.35 25.48
N ALA A 172 18.52 16.57 25.96
CA ALA A 172 17.80 17.75 25.49
C ALA A 172 17.92 17.86 23.95
N PRO A 173 16.83 18.19 23.24
CA PRO A 173 16.76 18.18 21.78
C PRO A 173 17.68 19.19 21.08
N ASP A 174 18.40 20.00 21.85
CA ASP A 174 19.31 21.08 21.42
C ASP A 174 20.77 20.62 21.22
N ARG A 175 21.16 19.41 21.65
CA ARG A 175 22.51 18.87 21.38
C ARG A 175 22.62 18.29 19.97
N ALA A 176 23.65 18.72 19.23
CA ALA A 176 23.88 18.29 17.86
C ALA A 176 24.00 16.76 17.75
N LEU A 177 23.47 16.22 16.64
CA LEU A 177 23.41 14.78 16.39
C LEU A 177 24.79 14.12 16.41
N ALA A 178 25.82 14.82 15.92
CA ALA A 178 27.19 14.35 15.85
C ALA A 178 27.88 14.21 17.23
N ASP A 179 27.49 15.02 18.22
CA ASP A 179 28.17 15.08 19.53
C ASP A 179 27.74 13.97 20.50
N THR A 180 26.69 13.25 20.14
CA THR A 180 25.89 12.38 21.03
C THR A 180 25.63 11.01 20.41
N GLN A 181 25.89 10.89 19.11
CA GLN A 181 25.98 9.63 18.42
C GLN A 181 27.32 8.99 18.76
N ASN A 182 27.30 8.10 19.75
CA ASN A 182 28.45 7.25 20.01
C ASN A 182 28.66 6.35 18.77
N PRO A 183 29.84 6.32 18.14
CA PRO A 183 30.10 5.46 16.97
C PRO A 183 30.03 3.96 17.27
N ASP A 184 29.92 3.57 18.55
CA ASP A 184 29.67 2.19 18.95
C ASP A 184 28.28 1.71 18.47
N ARG A 185 28.29 0.75 17.54
CA ARG A 185 27.09 0.14 16.92
C ARG A 185 26.16 -0.54 17.92
N THR A 186 26.65 -0.80 19.14
CA THR A 186 25.86 -1.37 20.23
C THR A 186 25.08 -0.32 21.02
N ALA A 187 25.43 0.97 20.92
CA ALA A 187 24.87 2.04 21.74
C ALA A 187 23.37 2.28 21.46
N THR A 188 22.61 2.56 22.52
CA THR A 188 21.14 2.73 22.47
C THR A 188 20.70 4.17 22.70
N ASN A 189 21.63 5.09 22.99
CA ASN A 189 21.36 6.44 23.57
C ASN A 189 20.32 7.29 22.81
N ARG A 190 20.08 7.01 21.53
CA ARG A 190 19.07 7.70 20.69
C ARG A 190 18.13 6.76 19.93
N GLY A 191 18.14 5.46 20.26
CA GLY A 191 17.33 4.43 19.63
C GLY A 191 15.84 4.69 19.75
N GLY A 192 15.16 4.86 18.61
CA GLY A 192 13.71 5.01 18.55
C GLY A 192 13.09 3.92 17.67
N LEU A 193 11.92 3.42 18.04
CA LEU A 193 11.24 2.38 17.29
C LEU A 193 9.77 2.74 17.07
N ARG A 194 9.22 2.31 15.95
CA ARG A 194 7.78 2.31 15.71
C ARG A 194 7.39 1.00 15.06
N VAL A 195 6.26 0.47 15.49
CA VAL A 195 5.65 -0.75 14.97
C VAL A 195 4.23 -0.44 14.54
N GLY A 196 3.77 -1.04 13.45
CA GLY A 196 2.44 -0.76 12.97
C GLY A 196 2.16 -1.39 11.62
N PHE A 197 1.22 -0.78 10.90
CA PHE A 197 0.83 -1.21 9.56
C PHE A 197 1.02 -0.06 8.56
N CYS A 198 1.44 -0.39 7.35
CA CYS A 198 1.44 0.56 6.24
C CYS A 198 1.06 -0.06 4.90
N ARG A 199 0.61 0.78 3.97
CA ARG A 199 0.36 0.39 2.57
C ARG A 199 1.63 0.54 1.73
N ARG A 200 1.60 0.06 0.49
CA ARG A 200 2.73 0.13 -0.45
C ARG A 200 3.15 1.56 -0.82
N GLU A 201 2.22 2.51 -0.81
CA GLU A 201 2.51 3.94 -1.05
C GLU A 201 3.35 4.56 0.07
N HIS A 202 3.42 3.93 1.25
CA HIS A 202 4.30 4.41 2.32
C HIS A 202 5.76 4.24 1.90
N HIS A 203 6.43 5.37 1.64
CA HIS A 203 7.81 5.38 1.24
C HIS A 203 8.74 4.94 2.38
N TRP A 204 9.72 4.10 2.07
CA TRP A 204 10.62 3.47 3.06
C TRP A 204 11.47 4.49 3.85
N SER A 205 11.68 5.71 3.32
CA SER A 205 12.40 6.78 4.02
C SER A 205 11.55 7.59 5.00
N GLU A 206 10.27 7.25 5.12
CA GLU A 206 9.38 7.88 6.10
C GLU A 206 9.27 7.01 7.34
N ASN A 207 9.01 7.66 8.48
CA ASN A 207 8.62 6.94 9.67
C ASN A 207 7.13 6.58 9.59
N LEU A 208 6.77 5.42 10.14
CA LEU A 208 5.39 5.03 10.35
C LEU A 208 4.63 6.10 11.14
N GLY A 209 3.40 6.36 10.71
CA GLY A 209 2.56 7.44 11.21
C GLY A 209 3.01 8.83 10.74
N GLY A 210 3.93 8.92 9.77
CA GLY A 210 4.38 10.18 9.16
C GLY A 210 3.51 10.67 7.99
N ASN A 211 2.63 9.81 7.49
CA ASN A 211 1.69 10.07 6.40
C ASN A 211 0.37 9.32 6.67
N ALA A 212 -0.62 9.43 5.78
CA ALA A 212 -1.91 8.75 5.93
C ALA A 212 -1.93 7.31 5.40
N TYR A 213 -0.80 6.82 4.87
CA TYR A 213 -0.62 5.44 4.43
C TYR A 213 -0.12 4.51 5.54
N SER A 214 0.09 5.03 6.75
CA SER A 214 0.66 4.26 7.86
C SER A 214 0.08 4.65 9.23
N TYR A 215 -0.04 3.65 10.09
CA TYR A 215 -0.52 3.76 11.48
C TYR A 215 0.54 3.15 12.39
N ALA A 216 0.92 3.82 13.48
CA ALA A 216 2.14 3.47 14.21
C ALA A 216 2.03 3.60 15.72
N VAL A 217 2.29 2.52 16.45
CA VAL A 217 2.61 2.60 17.87
C VAL A 217 4.05 3.09 18.01
N VAL A 218 4.24 4.13 18.80
CA VAL A 218 5.56 4.72 19.05
C VAL A 218 6.15 4.05 20.27
N LEU A 219 7.20 3.27 20.06
CA LEU A 219 7.90 2.58 21.12
C LEU A 219 8.94 3.57 21.69
N ARG A 220 8.68 4.07 22.89
CA ARG A 220 9.54 5.03 23.57
C ARG A 220 9.61 4.75 25.05
N SER A 221 10.80 4.96 25.60
CA SER A 221 11.01 5.04 27.04
C SER A 221 10.95 6.52 27.45
N GLY A 222 10.11 6.86 28.41
CA GLY A 222 9.88 8.24 28.84
C GLY A 222 8.86 9.00 27.98
N ARG A 223 7.87 9.61 28.64
CA ARG A 223 6.94 10.63 28.11
C ARG A 223 5.82 10.12 27.19
N SER A 224 5.47 8.83 27.23
CA SER A 224 4.24 8.31 26.62
C SER A 224 3.00 9.10 27.08
N ARG A 225 2.86 9.31 28.39
CA ARG A 225 1.76 10.08 29.01
C ARG A 225 1.71 11.57 28.63
N GLU A 226 2.80 12.16 28.13
CA GLU A 226 2.85 13.58 27.78
C GLU A 226 2.49 13.83 26.31
N TYR A 227 2.90 12.93 25.41
CA TYR A 227 2.75 13.14 23.97
C TYR A 227 1.78 12.16 23.30
N GLY A 228 1.43 11.06 23.96
CA GLY A 228 0.70 9.93 23.39
C GLY A 228 1.61 8.80 22.92
N SER A 229 1.03 7.61 22.78
CA SER A 229 1.72 6.36 22.45
C SER A 229 1.50 5.92 20.99
N VAL A 230 0.65 6.63 20.26
CA VAL A 230 0.24 6.27 18.91
C VAL A 230 0.39 7.46 17.96
N ARG A 231 0.76 7.19 16.71
CA ARG A 231 1.02 8.21 15.70
C ARG A 231 0.32 7.90 14.39
N PHE A 232 -0.35 8.91 13.85
CA PHE A 232 -0.96 8.88 12.53
C PHE A 232 -0.78 10.26 11.90
N ASN A 233 -0.44 10.31 10.61
CA ASN A 233 -0.37 11.58 9.89
C ASN A 233 0.43 12.69 10.62
N THR A 234 1.68 12.40 10.97
CA THR A 234 2.61 13.26 11.74
C THR A 234 2.18 13.61 13.16
N MET A 235 0.91 13.48 13.51
CA MET A 235 0.31 13.80 14.80
C MET A 235 0.43 12.63 15.76
N MET A 236 0.68 12.96 17.03
CA MET A 236 0.64 12.01 18.12
C MET A 236 -0.74 12.06 18.78
N TYR A 237 -1.23 10.91 19.21
CA TYR A 237 -2.52 10.79 19.89
C TYR A 237 -2.36 9.97 21.16
N HIS A 238 -3.15 10.31 22.16
CA HIS A 238 -3.43 9.43 23.29
C HIS A 238 -4.42 8.36 22.85
N MET A 239 -4.25 7.15 23.37
CA MET A 239 -5.23 6.10 23.17
C MET A 239 -6.55 6.48 23.86
N GLN A 240 -7.68 6.01 23.31
CA GLN A 240 -8.98 6.19 23.98
C GLN A 240 -9.08 5.33 25.25
N GLY A 241 -8.29 4.25 25.34
CA GLY A 241 -8.15 3.40 26.52
C GLY A 241 -7.00 3.82 27.44
N GLU A 242 -6.53 2.89 28.26
CA GLU A 242 -5.35 3.09 29.10
C GLU A 242 -4.09 3.09 28.22
N ASP A 243 -3.48 4.26 28.03
CA ASP A 243 -2.16 4.36 27.38
C ASP A 243 -1.18 3.42 28.09
N PRO A 244 -0.40 2.60 27.35
CA PRO A 244 0.62 1.79 27.96
C PRO A 244 1.65 2.68 28.66
N GLU A 245 2.22 2.17 29.74
CA GLU A 245 3.37 2.80 30.37
C GLU A 245 4.57 2.85 29.40
N ASP A 246 5.62 3.55 29.81
CA ASP A 246 6.81 3.67 28.99
C ASP A 246 7.44 2.30 28.70
N LEU A 247 7.64 2.00 27.42
CA LEU A 247 8.18 0.71 26.99
C LEU A 247 9.69 0.65 27.20
N SER A 248 10.15 -0.52 27.62
CA SER A 248 11.54 -0.85 27.90
C SER A 248 12.01 -2.00 27.01
N PRO A 249 13.34 -2.15 26.82
CA PRO A 249 13.90 -3.38 26.27
C PRO A 249 13.34 -4.61 26.99
N GLY A 250 12.91 -5.62 26.23
CA GLY A 250 12.24 -6.83 26.72
C GLY A 250 10.72 -6.81 26.56
N ASP A 251 10.09 -5.63 26.49
CA ASP A 251 8.64 -5.53 26.29
C ASP A 251 8.23 -6.00 24.89
N VAL A 252 7.05 -6.62 24.83
CA VAL A 252 6.44 -7.14 23.61
C VAL A 252 5.17 -6.37 23.30
N VAL A 253 5.10 -5.84 22.07
CA VAL A 253 3.93 -5.18 21.52
C VAL A 253 3.23 -6.12 20.55
N GLY A 254 1.99 -6.49 20.85
CA GLY A 254 1.10 -7.23 19.97
C GLY A 254 0.15 -6.29 19.25
N LEU A 255 0.00 -6.45 17.93
CA LEU A 255 -0.93 -5.67 17.13
C LEU A 255 -1.90 -6.58 16.38
N MET A 256 -3.18 -6.27 16.49
CA MET A 256 -4.22 -6.90 15.68
C MET A 256 -4.81 -5.90 14.69
N ILE A 257 -4.93 -6.29 13.43
CA ILE A 257 -5.70 -5.54 12.43
C ILE A 257 -6.97 -6.31 12.08
N THR A 258 -8.09 -5.60 12.05
CA THR A 258 -9.37 -6.11 11.55
C THR A 258 -9.76 -5.29 10.33
N LEU A 259 -10.09 -5.96 9.22
CA LEU A 259 -10.53 -5.38 7.96
C LEU A 259 -11.87 -6.01 7.54
N PRO A 260 -12.78 -5.25 6.91
CA PRO A 260 -14.03 -5.82 6.42
C PRO A 260 -13.76 -6.80 5.25
N PRO A 261 -14.74 -7.66 4.92
CA PRO A 261 -14.64 -8.50 3.72
C PRO A 261 -14.42 -7.68 2.44
N LEU A 262 -13.75 -8.27 1.46
CA LEU A 262 -13.46 -7.64 0.17
C LEU A 262 -14.71 -7.15 -0.54
N GLU A 263 -15.85 -7.85 -0.42
CA GLU A 263 -17.14 -7.39 -0.98
C GLU A 263 -17.54 -6.00 -0.43
N VAL A 264 -17.37 -5.77 0.88
CA VAL A 264 -17.67 -4.48 1.51
C VAL A 264 -16.67 -3.44 1.03
N HIS A 265 -15.40 -3.78 0.97
CA HIS A 265 -14.35 -2.90 0.46
C HIS A 265 -14.67 -2.45 -0.97
N GLN A 266 -15.03 -3.38 -1.86
CA GLN A 266 -15.44 -3.08 -3.24
C GLN A 266 -16.59 -2.08 -3.29
N LYS A 267 -17.64 -2.29 -2.48
CA LYS A 267 -18.77 -1.34 -2.38
C LYS A 267 -18.32 0.05 -1.93
N VAL A 268 -17.38 0.12 -0.99
CA VAL A 268 -16.78 1.40 -0.53
C VAL A 268 -16.05 2.10 -1.69
N VAL A 269 -15.15 1.43 -2.40
CA VAL A 269 -14.37 2.06 -3.49
C VAL A 269 -15.18 2.33 -4.75
N GLN A 270 -16.30 1.64 -4.94
CA GLN A 270 -17.29 1.95 -5.98
C GLN A 270 -18.28 3.05 -5.57
N GLY A 271 -18.33 3.43 -4.29
CA GLY A 271 -19.26 4.45 -3.77
C GLY A 271 -20.70 3.95 -3.66
N THR A 272 -20.89 2.63 -3.62
CA THR A 272 -22.19 1.94 -3.53
C THR A 272 -22.45 1.37 -2.13
N PHE A 273 -21.56 1.63 -1.17
CA PHE A 273 -21.70 1.14 0.19
C PHE A 273 -22.92 1.74 0.91
N ASN A 274 -23.80 0.86 1.37
CA ASN A 274 -24.96 1.20 2.17
C ASN A 274 -24.81 0.65 3.60
N PRO A 275 -24.69 1.52 4.62
CA PRO A 275 -24.56 1.08 6.02
C PRO A 275 -25.71 0.19 6.51
N ALA A 276 -26.92 0.33 5.94
CA ALA A 276 -28.08 -0.46 6.34
C ALA A 276 -27.92 -1.96 6.01
N ASP A 277 -27.11 -2.29 5.01
CA ASP A 277 -26.85 -3.68 4.61
C ASP A 277 -25.83 -4.36 5.56
N TYR A 278 -25.07 -3.56 6.33
CA TYR A 278 -24.00 -4.01 7.22
C TYR A 278 -24.10 -3.35 8.60
N PRO A 279 -25.20 -3.54 9.35
CA PRO A 279 -25.44 -2.82 10.61
C PRO A 279 -24.42 -3.14 11.71
N HIS A 280 -23.69 -4.25 11.59
CA HIS A 280 -22.63 -4.66 12.51
C HIS A 280 -21.30 -3.95 12.26
N LEU A 281 -21.10 -3.33 11.09
CA LEU A 281 -19.86 -2.62 10.76
C LEU A 281 -19.96 -1.16 11.22
N LYS A 282 -19.17 -0.83 12.24
CA LYS A 282 -19.06 0.55 12.73
C LYS A 282 -18.55 1.45 11.60
N CYS A 283 -19.38 2.38 11.15
CA CYS A 283 -19.00 3.38 10.16
C CYS A 283 -18.34 4.57 10.87
N GLY A 284 -17.23 5.05 10.30
CA GLY A 284 -16.53 6.24 10.77
C GLY A 284 -17.32 7.51 10.49
N PRO A 285 -16.81 8.68 10.90
CA PRO A 285 -17.59 9.91 10.93
C PRO A 285 -18.03 10.35 9.54
N ALA A 286 -19.21 9.91 9.13
CA ALA A 286 -20.10 10.72 8.32
C ALA A 286 -21.10 11.34 9.30
N VAL A 287 -21.03 12.65 9.54
CA VAL A 287 -22.25 13.37 9.93
C VAL A 287 -23.14 13.32 8.70
N ILE A 288 -23.93 12.24 8.60
CA ILE A 288 -24.97 12.11 7.60
C ILE A 288 -26.00 13.18 7.96
N LYS A 289 -25.85 14.39 7.38
CA LYS A 289 -26.99 15.30 7.31
C LYS A 289 -28.05 14.58 6.50
N LYS A 290 -29.04 14.02 7.19
CA LYS A 290 -30.27 13.51 6.59
C LYS A 290 -30.77 14.59 5.64
N LYS A 291 -30.70 14.35 4.33
CA LYS A 291 -31.41 15.17 3.37
C LYS A 291 -32.89 14.79 3.54
N SER A 292 -33.58 15.49 4.43
CA SER A 292 -35.04 15.39 4.54
C SER A 292 -35.62 15.96 3.24
N GLY A 293 -36.05 15.07 2.35
CA GLY A 293 -37.01 15.42 1.31
C GLY A 293 -38.27 15.98 1.98
N GLY A 294 -38.63 17.19 1.60
CA GLY A 294 -39.88 17.84 2.00
C GLY A 294 -40.43 18.57 0.80
N ALA A 295 -41.31 17.90 0.06
CA ALA A 295 -42.14 18.52 -0.95
C ALA A 295 -43.07 19.56 -0.29
N GLY A 296 -43.15 20.74 -0.93
CA GLY A 296 -44.35 21.56 -1.00
C GLY A 296 -44.93 22.18 0.28
N LYS A 297 -44.70 23.48 0.47
CA LYS A 297 -45.83 24.41 0.67
C LYS A 297 -45.47 25.81 0.19
N LYS A 298 -46.11 26.21 -0.91
CA LYS A 298 -46.20 27.61 -1.36
C LYS A 298 -47.00 28.41 -0.33
N THR A 299 -46.52 29.59 0.03
CA THR A 299 -47.37 30.72 0.41
C THR A 299 -46.83 31.99 -0.23
N ALA A 300 -47.76 32.75 -0.81
CA ALA A 300 -47.57 33.78 -1.80
C ALA A 300 -47.35 35.19 -1.24
N LYS A 301 -46.68 36.02 -2.04
CA LYS A 301 -46.84 37.48 -2.20
C LYS A 301 -45.88 37.86 -3.34
N GLY A 302 -46.22 38.52 -4.44
CA GLY A 302 -47.42 39.20 -4.92
C GLY A 302 -46.92 40.28 -5.89
N GLY A 303 -47.57 40.46 -7.05
CA GLY A 303 -47.51 41.71 -7.81
C GLY A 303 -47.20 41.63 -9.32
N GLY A 304 -48.22 41.93 -10.13
CA GLY A 304 -48.16 42.51 -11.50
C GLY A 304 -47.82 41.52 -12.62
N GLY A 305 -48.70 41.14 -13.56
CA GLY A 305 -49.52 41.97 -14.44
C GLY A 305 -48.81 42.05 -15.81
N SER A 306 -49.17 41.30 -16.85
CA SER A 306 -50.13 41.72 -17.89
C SER A 306 -50.20 40.70 -19.05
N LYS A 307 -51.26 40.83 -19.86
CA LYS A 307 -51.89 39.93 -20.84
C LYS A 307 -51.11 39.63 -22.15
N PRO A 308 -51.58 38.65 -22.95
CA PRO A 308 -50.85 38.02 -24.07
C PRO A 308 -51.14 38.67 -25.44
N LYS A 309 -50.26 38.44 -26.41
CA LYS A 309 -50.57 38.58 -27.85
C LYS A 309 -49.75 37.59 -28.70
N ASP A 310 -50.48 36.91 -29.57
CA ASP A 310 -50.04 36.02 -30.64
C ASP A 310 -49.19 36.73 -31.70
N GLY A 311 -48.31 35.96 -32.36
CA GLY A 311 -47.58 36.36 -33.56
C GLY A 311 -46.65 35.25 -34.06
N ASP A 312 -46.91 34.78 -35.28
CA ASP A 312 -46.40 33.57 -35.94
C ASP A 312 -45.06 33.77 -36.69
N HIS A 313 -44.36 32.64 -36.97
CA HIS A 313 -43.23 32.39 -37.89
C HIS A 313 -41.88 33.17 -37.65
N HIS A 314 -40.66 32.63 -37.73
CA HIS A 314 -40.08 31.61 -38.60
C HIS A 314 -38.70 31.07 -38.07
N LEU A 315 -38.41 29.78 -38.29
CA LEU A 315 -37.12 29.11 -38.62
C LEU A 315 -35.78 29.48 -37.92
N GLY A 316 -35.17 28.48 -37.26
CA GLY A 316 -33.74 28.46 -36.95
C GLY A 316 -33.35 27.37 -35.97
N GLY A 317 -33.10 26.15 -36.46
CA GLY A 317 -32.78 24.99 -35.61
C GLY A 317 -31.42 25.06 -34.93
N LYS A 318 -31.34 24.49 -33.73
CA LYS A 318 -30.20 23.73 -33.20
C LYS A 318 -30.63 22.96 -31.95
N SER A 319 -30.83 21.66 -32.11
CA SER A 319 -31.02 20.70 -31.03
C SER A 319 -29.68 20.45 -30.33
N SER A 320 -29.61 20.77 -29.05
CA SER A 320 -28.59 20.28 -28.13
C SER A 320 -28.92 18.83 -27.77
N LYS A 321 -28.15 17.87 -28.31
CA LYS A 321 -28.09 16.51 -27.76
C LYS A 321 -27.03 16.49 -26.67
N GLU A 322 -27.48 16.24 -25.44
CA GLU A 322 -26.66 15.73 -24.35
C GLU A 322 -26.18 14.32 -24.72
N ASP A 323 -24.88 14.13 -24.91
CA ASP A 323 -24.25 12.81 -25.00
C ASP A 323 -23.68 12.45 -23.62
N THR A 324 -24.49 11.77 -22.82
CA THR A 324 -24.05 11.01 -21.65
C THR A 324 -23.76 9.57 -22.10
N HIS A 325 -22.49 9.28 -22.42
CA HIS A 325 -22.03 7.91 -22.65
C HIS A 325 -21.11 7.46 -21.52
N HIS A 326 -21.71 7.05 -20.39
CA HIS A 326 -21.11 6.05 -19.52
C HIS A 326 -21.52 4.67 -20.04
N ARG A 327 -20.67 4.03 -20.85
CA ARG A 327 -20.85 2.62 -21.22
C ARG A 327 -20.44 1.77 -20.01
N LYS A 328 -21.42 1.09 -19.40
CA LYS A 328 -21.19 0.05 -18.41
C LYS A 328 -20.45 -1.13 -19.08
N PRO A 329 -19.48 -1.77 -18.42
CA PRO A 329 -18.91 -3.02 -18.92
C PRO A 329 -20.01 -4.07 -19.06
N ASN A 330 -19.77 -5.11 -19.87
CA ASN A 330 -20.72 -6.15 -20.26
C ASN A 330 -21.17 -7.03 -19.06
N ASN A 331 -21.91 -6.41 -18.14
CA ASN A 331 -22.27 -6.90 -16.81
C ASN A 331 -23.04 -8.22 -16.87
N ASN A 332 -23.75 -8.46 -17.97
CA ASN A 332 -24.56 -9.66 -18.15
C ASN A 332 -23.73 -10.93 -18.26
N THR A 333 -22.60 -10.92 -19.00
CA THR A 333 -21.76 -12.12 -19.15
C THR A 333 -21.00 -12.43 -17.85
N ARG A 334 -20.44 -11.41 -17.19
CA ARG A 334 -19.74 -11.56 -15.91
C ARG A 334 -20.69 -12.04 -14.81
N SER A 335 -21.88 -11.45 -14.71
CA SER A 335 -22.93 -11.87 -13.77
C SER A 335 -23.43 -13.29 -14.07
N ALA A 336 -23.55 -13.68 -15.34
CA ALA A 336 -23.91 -15.03 -15.74
C ALA A 336 -22.83 -16.06 -15.34
N ILE A 337 -21.55 -15.78 -15.59
CA ILE A 337 -20.43 -16.65 -15.16
C ILE A 337 -20.43 -16.78 -13.63
N ARG A 338 -20.55 -15.65 -12.92
CA ARG A 338 -20.52 -15.62 -11.46
C ARG A 338 -21.70 -16.35 -10.84
N SER A 339 -22.90 -16.23 -11.40
CA SER A 339 -24.10 -16.94 -10.91
C SER A 339 -24.05 -18.46 -11.16
N ALA A 340 -23.21 -18.93 -12.09
CA ALA A 340 -22.98 -20.35 -12.32
C ALA A 340 -21.99 -20.98 -11.33
N LEU A 341 -21.19 -20.18 -10.62
CA LEU A 341 -20.23 -20.68 -9.63
C LEU A 341 -20.96 -21.29 -8.43
N ARG A 342 -20.57 -22.51 -8.06
CA ARG A 342 -21.04 -23.16 -6.84
C ARG A 342 -19.90 -23.17 -5.82
N PRO A 343 -20.12 -22.69 -4.59
CA PRO A 343 -19.12 -22.81 -3.54
C PRO A 343 -18.79 -24.28 -3.29
N LEU A 344 -17.50 -24.58 -3.10
CA LEU A 344 -17.05 -25.86 -2.55
C LEU A 344 -17.59 -26.00 -1.11
N ALA A 345 -17.85 -27.23 -0.66
CA ALA A 345 -18.40 -27.48 0.67
C ALA A 345 -17.49 -26.84 1.75
N GLY A 346 -18.06 -25.97 2.58
CA GLY A 346 -17.32 -25.26 3.62
C GLY A 346 -16.60 -23.98 3.19
N HIS A 347 -16.66 -23.58 1.92
CA HIS A 347 -15.99 -22.38 1.40
C HIS A 347 -16.99 -21.39 0.79
N ALA A 348 -16.79 -20.08 1.02
CA ALA A 348 -17.56 -19.04 0.35
C ALA A 348 -17.07 -18.84 -1.09
N VAL A 349 -17.94 -18.33 -1.97
CA VAL A 349 -17.53 -17.89 -3.32
C VAL A 349 -16.63 -16.66 -3.16
N PRO A 350 -15.40 -16.63 -3.72
CA PRO A 350 -14.49 -15.49 -3.61
C PRO A 350 -15.09 -14.20 -4.17
N ALA A 351 -14.65 -13.04 -3.66
CA ALA A 351 -15.09 -11.72 -4.13
C ALA A 351 -14.83 -11.52 -5.64
N ASP A 352 -15.68 -10.74 -6.33
CA ASP A 352 -15.54 -10.47 -7.77
C ASP A 352 -14.50 -9.39 -8.03
N THR A 353 -13.24 -9.64 -7.69
CA THR A 353 -12.15 -8.65 -7.87
C THR A 353 -11.29 -9.08 -9.04
N ASP A 354 -11.14 -8.21 -10.02
CA ASP A 354 -10.13 -8.43 -11.06
C ASP A 354 -8.75 -8.12 -10.50
N ILE A 355 -7.81 -9.02 -10.74
CA ILE A 355 -6.39 -8.82 -10.50
C ILE A 355 -5.73 -8.59 -11.86
N ILE A 356 -5.10 -7.42 -12.03
CA ILE A 356 -4.46 -7.01 -13.29
C ILE A 356 -3.02 -6.64 -12.99
N ARG A 357 -2.07 -7.39 -13.57
CA ARG A 357 -0.65 -7.31 -13.21
C ARG A 357 0.20 -6.94 -14.42
N ASP A 358 1.14 -6.00 -14.22
CA ASP A 358 2.21 -5.69 -15.18
C ASP A 358 3.53 -6.22 -14.60
N ARG A 359 4.06 -7.31 -15.15
CA ARG A 359 5.25 -7.98 -14.65
C ARG A 359 6.25 -8.19 -15.77
N ASN A 360 7.40 -7.52 -15.68
CA ASN A 360 8.44 -7.62 -16.69
C ASN A 360 9.64 -8.41 -16.14
N PRO A 361 9.88 -9.65 -16.61
CA PRO A 361 10.98 -10.46 -16.10
C PRO A 361 12.33 -9.95 -16.60
N PHE A 362 13.34 -9.92 -15.72
CA PHE A 362 14.72 -9.57 -16.05
C PHE A 362 15.73 -10.28 -15.14
N LEU A 363 17.00 -10.28 -15.55
CA LEU A 363 18.13 -10.81 -14.77
C LEU A 363 18.90 -9.67 -14.10
N HIS A 364 19.20 -9.84 -12.82
CA HIS A 364 20.12 -8.97 -12.09
C HIS A 364 21.09 -9.81 -11.26
N LYS A 365 22.39 -9.70 -11.57
CA LYS A 365 23.48 -10.40 -10.84
C LYS A 365 23.22 -11.89 -10.61
N GLY A 366 22.62 -12.56 -11.60
CA GLY A 366 22.34 -14.01 -11.55
C GLY A 366 21.07 -14.40 -10.79
N MET A 367 20.28 -13.44 -10.31
CA MET A 367 18.92 -13.64 -9.80
C MET A 367 17.91 -13.12 -10.83
N THR A 368 16.70 -13.65 -10.76
CA THR A 368 15.61 -13.31 -11.69
C THR A 368 14.53 -12.57 -10.93
N TYR A 369 14.04 -11.48 -11.52
CA TYR A 369 13.04 -10.61 -10.92
C TYR A 369 11.97 -10.25 -11.93
N PHE A 370 10.75 -10.04 -11.46
CA PHE A 370 9.78 -9.17 -12.08
C PHE A 370 10.03 -7.73 -11.67
N GLU A 371 10.07 -6.83 -12.66
CA GLU A 371 9.83 -5.40 -12.44
C GLU A 371 8.33 -5.13 -12.60
N CYS A 372 7.71 -4.63 -11.54
CA CYS A 372 6.31 -4.26 -11.44
C CYS A 372 6.18 -2.74 -11.24
N PRO A 373 5.08 -2.10 -11.67
CA PRO A 373 4.76 -0.74 -11.28
C PRO A 373 4.48 -0.64 -9.77
N GLU A 374 4.82 0.50 -9.17
CA GLU A 374 4.49 0.80 -7.76
C GLU A 374 3.31 1.77 -7.66
N TYR A 375 2.52 1.62 -6.60
CA TYR A 375 1.42 2.52 -6.29
C TYR A 375 1.92 3.92 -5.98
N THR A 376 1.25 4.91 -6.54
CA THR A 376 1.68 6.31 -6.48
C THR A 376 0.99 7.00 -5.31
N PRO A 377 1.75 7.60 -4.37
CA PRO A 377 1.17 8.38 -3.29
C PRO A 377 0.33 9.55 -3.83
N ASN A 378 -0.95 9.57 -3.50
CA ASN A 378 -1.83 10.71 -3.71
C ASN A 378 -1.35 11.92 -2.89
N HIS A 379 -1.35 13.10 -3.53
CA HIS A 379 -0.90 14.35 -2.93
C HIS A 379 -1.69 14.71 -1.65
N ASP A 380 -2.99 14.47 -1.58
CA ASP A 380 -3.79 14.77 -0.38
C ASP A 380 -3.31 13.97 0.83
N LEU A 381 -2.85 12.74 0.62
CA LEU A 381 -2.36 11.82 1.64
C LEU A 381 -0.87 11.96 1.93
N SER A 382 -0.22 12.99 1.37
CA SER A 382 1.22 13.26 1.53
C SER A 382 1.48 14.41 2.51
N ARG A 383 2.69 14.43 3.11
CA ARG A 383 3.08 15.40 4.17
C ARG A 383 2.75 16.88 3.88
N PRO A 384 2.97 17.45 2.67
CA PRO A 384 2.72 18.87 2.39
C PRO A 384 1.25 19.32 2.55
N THR A 385 0.32 18.37 2.46
CA THR A 385 -1.12 18.62 2.29
C THR A 385 -1.92 18.20 3.51
N LEU A 386 -1.43 17.16 4.19
CA LEU A 386 -2.22 16.26 4.99
C LEU A 386 -2.64 16.79 6.38
N ASN A 387 -2.25 18.01 6.76
CA ASN A 387 -2.76 18.71 7.97
C ASN A 387 -3.10 20.19 7.71
N SER A 388 -3.16 20.58 6.44
CA SER A 388 -3.48 21.95 6.07
C SER A 388 -4.97 22.06 5.77
N LYS A 389 -5.69 22.87 6.55
CA LYS A 389 -7.09 23.20 6.27
C LYS A 389 -7.25 23.66 4.83
N ASN A 390 -8.29 23.18 4.15
CA ASN A 390 -8.67 23.61 2.80
C ASN A 390 -7.64 23.35 1.69
N LYS A 391 -6.69 22.43 1.87
CA LYS A 391 -5.76 22.05 0.79
C LYS A 391 -6.21 20.86 -0.06
N SER A 392 -7.00 19.94 0.48
CA SER A 392 -7.65 18.92 -0.35
C SER A 392 -8.83 19.56 -1.07
N VAL A 393 -8.83 19.48 -2.39
CA VAL A 393 -9.86 20.05 -3.26
C VAL A 393 -10.26 18.99 -4.25
N ASN A 394 -11.56 18.73 -4.38
CA ASN A 394 -12.04 17.91 -5.46
C ASN A 394 -11.81 18.66 -6.79
N PRO A 395 -11.02 18.12 -7.73
CA PRO A 395 -10.71 18.78 -8.98
C PRO A 395 -11.93 18.97 -9.89
N GLU A 396 -12.96 18.14 -9.75
CA GLU A 396 -14.19 18.20 -10.56
C GLU A 396 -15.20 19.21 -10.02
N THR A 397 -15.39 19.26 -8.69
CA THR A 397 -16.42 20.10 -8.06
C THR A 397 -15.88 21.40 -7.47
N GLY A 398 -14.56 21.50 -7.28
CA GLY A 398 -13.90 22.60 -6.58
C GLY A 398 -14.15 22.61 -5.06
N LYS A 399 -14.88 21.62 -4.52
CA LYS A 399 -15.20 21.53 -3.10
C LYS A 399 -13.95 21.19 -2.29
N LYS A 400 -13.77 21.86 -1.16
CA LYS A 400 -12.62 21.67 -0.26
C LYS A 400 -12.97 20.76 0.89
N TYR A 401 -11.98 19.99 1.35
CA TYR A 401 -12.13 19.00 2.42
C TYR A 401 -11.13 19.20 3.55
N ASP A 402 -11.57 18.90 4.77
CA ASP A 402 -10.71 18.73 5.92
C ASP A 402 -10.37 17.24 6.08
N LEU A 403 -9.11 16.91 5.79
CA LEU A 403 -8.61 15.53 5.83
C LEU A 403 -8.61 14.91 7.23
N VAL A 404 -8.80 15.72 8.29
CA VAL A 404 -8.86 15.24 9.67
C VAL A 404 -10.28 14.82 10.05
N THR A 405 -11.31 15.48 9.51
CA THR A 405 -12.71 15.28 9.96
C THR A 405 -13.65 14.73 8.91
N ASP A 406 -13.30 14.84 7.63
CA ASP A 406 -14.18 14.47 6.52
C ASP A 406 -14.02 13.02 5.98
N PRO A 407 -12.93 12.26 6.23
CA PRO A 407 -12.83 10.88 5.74
C PRO A 407 -13.96 9.98 6.23
N HIS A 408 -14.68 9.36 5.29
CA HIS A 408 -15.80 8.47 5.59
C HIS A 408 -16.06 7.46 4.45
N PRO A 409 -16.80 6.36 4.68
CA PRO A 409 -16.95 5.29 3.67
C PRO A 409 -17.51 5.74 2.31
N ASN A 410 -18.43 6.71 2.33
CA ASN A 410 -19.08 7.23 1.12
C ASN A 410 -18.49 8.55 0.60
N HIS A 411 -17.22 8.87 0.92
CA HIS A 411 -16.62 10.15 0.54
C HIS A 411 -16.59 10.29 -0.99
N GLU A 412 -16.80 11.49 -1.55
CA GLU A 412 -16.83 11.62 -3.01
C GLU A 412 -15.48 11.30 -3.66
N LEU A 413 -14.38 11.72 -3.02
CA LEU A 413 -13.01 11.36 -3.39
C LEU A 413 -12.67 9.95 -2.89
N PRO A 414 -12.34 8.99 -3.78
CA PRO A 414 -12.08 7.59 -3.40
C PRO A 414 -10.92 7.40 -2.42
N HIS A 415 -9.82 8.14 -2.57
CA HIS A 415 -8.66 8.06 -1.69
C HIS A 415 -8.95 8.52 -0.25
N LEU A 416 -10.07 9.22 -0.02
CA LEU A 416 -10.51 9.65 1.30
C LEU A 416 -11.60 8.75 1.91
N ARG A 417 -11.93 7.64 1.25
CA ARG A 417 -12.90 6.68 1.77
C ARG A 417 -12.26 5.82 2.86
N THR A 418 -13.04 5.51 3.89
CA THR A 418 -12.60 4.68 5.01
C THR A 418 -13.37 3.39 5.07
N LEU A 419 -12.74 2.34 5.62
CA LEU A 419 -13.28 0.99 5.70
C LEU A 419 -14.16 0.83 6.94
N PRO A 420 -15.48 0.55 6.79
CA PRO A 420 -16.37 0.26 7.90
C PRO A 420 -15.90 -0.95 8.72
N GLY A 421 -16.01 -0.87 10.04
CA GLY A 421 -15.61 -1.93 10.97
C GLY A 421 -14.10 -2.21 11.03
N SER A 422 -13.28 -1.52 10.22
CA SER A 422 -11.84 -1.67 10.29
C SER A 422 -11.27 -1.06 11.57
N LYS A 423 -10.30 -1.73 12.17
CA LYS A 423 -9.62 -1.27 13.38
C LYS A 423 -8.24 -1.87 13.57
N ILE A 424 -7.42 -1.21 14.38
CA ILE A 424 -6.17 -1.75 14.91
C ILE A 424 -6.27 -1.74 16.44
N GLU A 425 -5.85 -2.84 17.06
CA GLU A 425 -5.88 -3.06 18.51
C GLU A 425 -4.49 -3.36 19.06
N LEU A 426 -4.25 -2.97 20.32
CA LEU A 426 -2.94 -3.05 20.98
C LEU A 426 -2.96 -4.01 22.17
N TRP A 427 -1.92 -4.83 22.26
CA TRP A 427 -1.52 -5.57 23.44
C TRP A 427 -0.08 -5.20 23.82
N VAL A 428 0.20 -5.11 25.12
CA VAL A 428 1.56 -4.97 25.64
C VAL A 428 1.78 -6.05 26.69
N ASN A 429 2.79 -6.89 26.48
CA ASN A 429 3.09 -8.04 27.34
C ASN A 429 1.86 -8.91 27.62
N GLY A 430 1.04 -9.13 26.59
CA GLY A 430 -0.20 -9.90 26.67
C GLY A 430 -1.41 -9.15 27.24
N LYS A 431 -1.26 -7.98 27.87
CA LYS A 431 -2.38 -7.17 28.37
C LYS A 431 -3.00 -6.35 27.24
N TYR A 432 -4.33 -6.38 27.11
CA TYR A 432 -5.07 -5.57 26.15
C TYR A 432 -5.11 -4.08 26.57
N HIS A 433 -4.81 -3.19 25.63
CA HIS A 433 -4.83 -1.74 25.85
C HIS A 433 -5.96 -1.02 25.08
N GLY A 434 -6.69 -1.73 24.21
CA GLY A 434 -7.81 -1.16 23.48
C GLY A 434 -7.59 -0.97 21.98
N VAL A 435 -8.59 -0.37 21.35
CA VAL A 435 -8.56 0.03 19.95
C VAL A 435 -7.75 1.32 19.80
N ILE A 436 -6.71 1.28 18.98
CA ILE A 436 -5.79 2.40 18.74
C ILE A 436 -6.11 3.17 17.46
N TRP A 437 -6.74 2.51 16.48
CA TRP A 437 -7.31 3.16 15.30
C TRP A 437 -8.58 2.47 14.85
N GLU A 438 -9.48 3.24 14.25
CA GLU A 438 -10.65 2.75 13.55
C GLU A 438 -10.76 3.47 12.20
N HIS A 439 -11.54 2.91 11.28
CA HIS A 439 -11.86 3.56 10.00
C HIS A 439 -10.62 3.81 9.14
N LEU A 440 -9.83 2.76 8.96
CA LEU A 440 -8.64 2.76 8.11
C LEU A 440 -9.01 3.15 6.68
N PHE A 441 -8.11 3.83 5.97
CA PHE A 441 -8.38 4.21 4.57
C PHE A 441 -8.57 2.99 3.66
N ALA A 442 -9.51 3.11 2.73
CA ALA A 442 -9.66 2.16 1.65
C ALA A 442 -8.39 2.14 0.78
N PHE A 443 -8.08 0.97 0.24
CA PHE A 443 -6.87 0.76 -0.55
C PHE A 443 -7.11 0.01 -1.85
N LEU A 444 -8.29 -0.56 -2.09
CA LEU A 444 -8.60 -1.07 -3.42
C LEU A 444 -8.76 0.11 -4.40
N PRO A 445 -8.46 -0.08 -5.69
CA PRO A 445 -8.69 0.96 -6.69
C PRO A 445 -10.16 1.39 -6.72
N PRO A 446 -10.45 2.68 -6.98
CA PRO A 446 -9.52 3.77 -7.31
C PRO A 446 -8.94 4.52 -6.09
N ALA A 447 -9.06 3.98 -4.86
CA ALA A 447 -8.46 4.63 -3.68
C ALA A 447 -6.92 4.55 -3.66
N SER A 448 -6.37 3.56 -4.37
CA SER A 448 -4.95 3.45 -4.74
C SER A 448 -4.86 3.40 -6.26
N SER A 449 -3.84 4.04 -6.82
CA SER A 449 -3.60 4.04 -8.26
C SER A 449 -2.13 4.04 -8.61
N ILE A 450 -1.84 3.59 -9.83
CA ILE A 450 -0.50 3.57 -10.43
C ILE A 450 -0.43 4.71 -11.44
N GLU A 451 0.70 5.43 -11.49
CA GLU A 451 0.88 6.55 -12.42
C GLU A 451 0.69 6.12 -13.89
N LYS A 452 0.02 6.98 -14.67
CA LYS A 452 -0.24 6.77 -16.10
C LYS A 452 1.09 6.72 -16.87
N GLY A 453 1.42 5.54 -17.40
CA GLY A 453 2.68 5.31 -18.13
C GLY A 453 3.24 3.88 -18.04
N SER A 454 2.72 3.05 -17.14
CA SER A 454 2.95 1.60 -17.18
C SER A 454 2.22 0.96 -18.37
N ARG A 455 2.82 -0.07 -18.98
CA ARG A 455 2.37 -0.65 -20.25
C ARG A 455 1.07 -1.43 -20.12
N ALA A 456 0.80 -2.03 -18.95
CA ALA A 456 -0.46 -2.75 -18.71
C ALA A 456 -1.59 -1.88 -18.12
N VAL A 457 -1.33 -0.60 -17.81
CA VAL A 457 -2.35 0.28 -17.25
C VAL A 457 -3.25 0.81 -18.37
N THR A 458 -4.41 0.19 -18.54
CA THR A 458 -5.52 0.79 -19.31
C THR A 458 -6.26 1.80 -18.42
N GLY A 459 -6.64 2.95 -18.97
CA GLY A 459 -7.46 3.94 -18.25
C GLY A 459 -6.72 4.82 -17.22
N HIS A 460 -7.21 4.83 -15.97
CA HIS A 460 -6.83 5.82 -14.95
C HIS A 460 -5.68 5.41 -14.00
N GLY A 461 -5.14 4.20 -14.10
CA GLY A 461 -4.20 3.67 -13.09
C GLY A 461 -4.86 2.85 -11.99
N ASP A 462 -6.16 2.61 -12.12
CA ASP A 462 -6.99 1.98 -11.09
C ASP A 462 -6.94 0.44 -11.20
N VAL A 463 -5.77 -0.13 -10.94
CA VAL A 463 -5.52 -1.58 -11.05
C VAL A 463 -5.10 -2.18 -9.72
N ASP A 464 -5.61 -3.37 -9.45
CA ASP A 464 -5.25 -4.18 -8.30
C ASP A 464 -4.30 -5.27 -8.77
N ASP A 465 -3.04 -5.22 -8.34
CA ASP A 465 -2.04 -6.20 -8.74
C ASP A 465 -2.01 -7.45 -7.85
N GLY A 466 -2.99 -7.56 -6.94
CA GLY A 466 -3.11 -8.64 -5.97
C GLY A 466 -2.31 -8.40 -4.70
N LEU A 467 -1.50 -7.33 -4.63
CA LEU A 467 -0.60 -7.02 -3.51
C LEU A 467 -1.03 -5.76 -2.74
N LEU A 468 -2.29 -5.33 -2.89
CA LEU A 468 -2.84 -4.22 -2.11
C LEU A 468 -3.34 -4.67 -0.74
N GLY A 469 -2.90 -3.97 0.30
CA GLY A 469 -3.33 -4.17 1.68
C GLY A 469 -2.45 -3.45 2.69
N TYR A 470 -2.58 -3.85 3.96
CA TYR A 470 -1.81 -3.32 5.08
C TYR A 470 -0.73 -4.31 5.52
N TYR A 471 0.53 -3.91 5.36
CA TYR A 471 1.71 -4.69 5.72
C TYR A 471 2.13 -4.36 7.16
N PRO A 472 2.40 -5.36 8.01
CA PRO A 472 3.20 -5.15 9.21
C PRO A 472 4.50 -4.46 8.85
N ALA A 473 4.89 -3.46 9.63
CA ALA A 473 6.03 -2.65 9.33
C ALA A 473 6.74 -2.13 10.58
N ILE A 474 8.03 -1.90 10.43
CA ILE A 474 8.93 -1.43 11.49
C ILE A 474 9.73 -0.22 11.01
N SER A 475 9.56 0.91 11.69
CA SER A 475 10.51 2.03 11.59
C SER A 475 11.54 1.94 12.70
N HIS A 476 12.83 1.98 12.34
CA HIS A 476 13.90 2.20 13.29
C HIS A 476 14.37 3.66 13.24
N TYR A 477 15.04 4.07 14.30
CA TYR A 477 15.85 5.27 14.37
C TYR A 477 17.09 4.98 15.23
N THR A 478 18.27 5.33 14.73
CA THR A 478 19.55 5.46 15.44
C THR A 478 19.82 4.40 16.53
N GLY A 479 19.98 3.13 16.12
CA GLY A 479 20.38 2.01 16.99
C GLY A 479 19.24 1.28 17.69
N GLY A 480 17.98 1.72 17.51
CA GLY A 480 16.81 0.96 17.95
C GLY A 480 16.75 -0.41 17.27
N ALA A 481 16.50 -1.47 18.04
CA ALA A 481 16.43 -2.84 17.52
C ALA A 481 15.19 -3.57 18.05
N ILE A 482 14.57 -4.35 17.17
CA ILE A 482 13.32 -5.07 17.45
C ILE A 482 13.32 -6.43 16.76
N GLU A 483 12.59 -7.38 17.32
CA GLU A 483 12.35 -8.71 16.78
C GLU A 483 10.85 -8.90 16.56
N CYS A 484 10.43 -9.44 15.42
CA CYS A 484 9.04 -9.70 15.10
C CYS A 484 8.72 -11.20 15.14
N LYS A 485 7.48 -11.52 15.48
CA LYS A 485 6.86 -12.83 15.25
C LYS A 485 5.60 -12.63 14.42
N PHE A 486 5.55 -13.30 13.28
CA PHE A 486 4.39 -13.31 12.39
C PHE A 486 3.53 -14.57 12.56
N ASP A 487 4.10 -15.59 13.22
CA ASP A 487 3.53 -16.90 13.44
C ASP A 487 3.66 -17.33 14.92
N GLU A 488 2.88 -18.34 15.29
CA GLU A 488 2.95 -18.99 16.60
C GLU A 488 4.21 -19.86 16.75
N PRO A 489 4.68 -20.12 17.99
CA PRO A 489 4.11 -19.68 19.27
C PRO A 489 4.46 -18.22 19.61
N TRP A 490 3.46 -17.48 20.10
CA TRP A 490 3.62 -16.11 20.58
C TRP A 490 4.54 -16.02 21.82
N TRP A 491 5.14 -14.86 22.07
CA TRP A 491 5.73 -14.56 23.38
C TRP A 491 4.66 -14.40 24.44
N TYR A 492 3.57 -13.69 24.11
CA TYR A 492 2.40 -13.55 24.99
C TYR A 492 1.10 -13.92 24.27
N GLY A 493 0.88 -13.39 23.07
CA GLY A 493 -0.34 -13.59 22.29
C GLY A 493 -1.51 -12.73 22.79
N TYR A 494 -2.63 -12.80 22.06
CA TYR A 494 -3.81 -11.97 22.32
C TYR A 494 -4.90 -12.70 23.16
N SER A 495 -4.75 -14.00 23.39
CA SER A 495 -5.76 -14.84 24.07
C SER A 495 -5.54 -15.00 25.56
N GLN A 496 -4.40 -14.54 26.09
CA GLN A 496 -4.03 -14.75 27.50
C GLN A 496 -4.68 -13.76 28.46
N ASP A 497 -5.10 -12.58 28.01
CA ASP A 497 -5.77 -11.59 28.84
C ASP A 497 -7.26 -11.95 29.03
N PRO A 498 -7.69 -12.37 30.23
CA PRO A 498 -9.08 -12.73 30.49
C PRO A 498 -10.03 -11.53 30.45
N SER A 499 -9.49 -10.31 30.57
CA SER A 499 -10.25 -9.05 30.51
C SER A 499 -10.32 -8.47 29.09
N GLY A 500 -9.48 -8.97 28.19
CA GLY A 500 -9.43 -8.56 26.79
C GLY A 500 -10.55 -9.18 25.94
N PRO A 501 -10.85 -8.59 24.77
CA PRO A 501 -11.82 -9.16 23.83
C PRO A 501 -11.34 -10.51 23.31
N HIS A 502 -12.28 -11.44 23.16
CA HIS A 502 -11.99 -12.74 22.56
C HIS A 502 -12.06 -12.64 21.03
N HIS A 503 -11.02 -13.14 20.36
CA HIS A 503 -10.89 -13.10 18.90
C HIS A 503 -10.68 -14.51 18.32
N PRO A 504 -11.71 -15.37 18.34
CA PRO A 504 -11.59 -16.76 17.89
C PRO A 504 -11.34 -16.89 16.38
N ASP A 505 -11.62 -15.83 15.62
CA ASP A 505 -11.43 -15.72 14.17
C ASP A 505 -10.11 -15.03 13.78
N ALA A 506 -9.32 -14.55 14.75
CA ALA A 506 -8.01 -13.97 14.48
C ALA A 506 -7.01 -15.05 14.10
N ARG A 507 -6.16 -14.75 13.12
CA ARG A 507 -5.12 -15.66 12.63
C ARG A 507 -3.74 -15.01 12.74
N PRO A 508 -2.66 -15.78 12.90
CA PRO A 508 -1.32 -15.25 12.68
C PRO A 508 -1.23 -14.63 11.29
N ILE A 509 -0.65 -13.44 11.17
CA ILE A 509 -0.50 -12.82 9.85
C ILE A 509 0.44 -13.62 8.95
N GLY A 510 1.32 -14.45 9.50
CA GLY A 510 2.19 -15.31 8.72
C GLY A 510 1.45 -16.41 7.95
N ASN A 511 0.21 -16.77 8.33
CA ASN A 511 -0.66 -17.61 7.49
C ASN A 511 -0.89 -17.00 6.09
N ARG A 512 -0.84 -15.66 5.96
CA ARG A 512 -0.93 -15.00 4.65
C ARG A 512 0.23 -15.35 3.74
N TYR A 513 1.37 -15.81 4.25
CA TYR A 513 2.52 -16.18 3.42
C TYR A 513 2.12 -17.24 2.40
N GLN A 514 1.56 -18.35 2.87
CA GLN A 514 1.12 -19.43 1.98
C GLN A 514 -0.08 -19.02 1.13
N GLU A 515 -1.02 -18.27 1.70
CA GLU A 515 -2.19 -17.80 0.94
C GLU A 515 -1.78 -16.88 -0.22
N GLN A 516 -0.83 -15.97 -0.01
CA GLN A 516 -0.30 -15.10 -1.08
C GLN A 516 0.41 -15.87 -2.17
N ILE A 517 1.18 -16.92 -1.83
CA ILE A 517 1.81 -17.78 -2.84
C ILE A 517 0.76 -18.46 -3.71
N VAL A 518 -0.31 -18.99 -3.08
CA VAL A 518 -1.43 -19.61 -3.81
C VAL A 518 -2.16 -18.56 -4.67
N ASP A 519 -2.46 -17.39 -4.10
CA ASP A 519 -3.08 -16.28 -4.83
C ASP A 519 -2.24 -15.93 -6.07
N ASP A 520 -0.91 -15.84 -5.92
CA ASP A 520 -0.01 -15.47 -7.02
C ASP A 520 0.06 -16.53 -8.12
N MET A 521 0.24 -17.80 -7.74
CA MET A 521 0.27 -18.92 -8.69
C MET A 521 -1.03 -19.04 -9.48
N VAL A 522 -2.18 -18.88 -8.81
CA VAL A 522 -3.48 -18.93 -9.49
C VAL A 522 -3.64 -17.76 -10.46
N ASN A 523 -3.21 -16.56 -10.08
CA ASN A 523 -3.25 -15.40 -10.98
C ASN A 523 -2.29 -15.57 -12.17
N ASP A 524 -1.10 -16.17 -11.98
CA ASP A 524 -0.20 -16.50 -13.09
C ASP A 524 -0.87 -17.45 -14.08
N LEU A 525 -1.50 -18.52 -13.61
CA LEU A 525 -2.22 -19.46 -14.48
C LEU A 525 -3.37 -18.79 -15.25
N VAL A 526 -4.10 -17.87 -14.61
CA VAL A 526 -5.17 -17.10 -15.28
C VAL A 526 -4.59 -16.22 -16.39
N ASP A 527 -3.47 -15.54 -16.12
CA ASP A 527 -2.80 -14.67 -17.09
C ASP A 527 -2.25 -15.47 -18.29
N GLU A 528 -1.70 -16.66 -18.05
CA GLU A 528 -1.25 -17.59 -19.09
C GLU A 528 -2.40 -18.04 -19.99
N ILE A 529 -3.49 -18.54 -19.41
CA ILE A 529 -4.66 -18.98 -20.16
C ILE A 529 -5.28 -17.82 -20.94
N TYR A 530 -5.33 -16.63 -20.35
CA TYR A 530 -5.80 -15.43 -21.03
C TYR A 530 -4.95 -15.13 -22.26
N GLN A 531 -3.62 -15.21 -22.11
CA GLN A 531 -2.67 -14.98 -23.20
C GLN A 531 -2.82 -16.02 -24.32
N GLU A 532 -2.87 -17.31 -23.98
CA GLU A 532 -3.03 -18.39 -24.97
C GLU A 532 -4.34 -18.28 -25.73
N LYS A 533 -5.44 -17.94 -25.05
CA LYS A 533 -6.75 -17.71 -25.69
C LYS A 533 -6.74 -16.47 -26.57
N LEU A 534 -6.09 -15.39 -26.14
CA LEU A 534 -5.99 -14.17 -26.92
C LEU A 534 -5.33 -14.41 -28.28
N TYR A 535 -4.31 -15.26 -28.32
CA TYR A 535 -3.62 -15.64 -29.56
C TYR A 535 -4.13 -16.94 -30.20
N ASN A 536 -5.12 -17.59 -29.58
CA ASN A 536 -5.64 -18.89 -29.99
C ASN A 536 -4.53 -19.93 -30.21
N ASP A 537 -3.54 -19.96 -29.31
CA ASP A 537 -2.38 -20.84 -29.38
C ASP A 537 -1.94 -21.26 -27.96
N PRO A 538 -2.16 -22.53 -27.56
CA PRO A 538 -1.78 -23.02 -26.23
C PRO A 538 -0.26 -23.12 -26.03
N GLU A 539 0.54 -23.06 -27.10
CA GLU A 539 2.01 -23.10 -27.02
C GLU A 539 2.61 -21.74 -27.37
N TRP A 540 1.81 -20.66 -27.25
CA TRP A 540 2.19 -19.33 -27.72
C TRP A 540 3.53 -18.86 -27.16
N MET A 541 3.70 -18.92 -25.83
CA MET A 541 4.93 -18.47 -25.17
C MET A 541 6.11 -19.35 -25.56
N LYS A 542 5.92 -20.67 -25.55
CA LYS A 542 6.97 -21.62 -25.89
C LYS A 542 7.51 -21.42 -27.30
N LYS A 543 6.62 -21.31 -28.29
CA LYS A 543 7.00 -21.02 -29.69
C LYS A 543 7.72 -19.70 -29.80
N ARG A 544 7.21 -18.64 -29.14
CA ARG A 544 7.85 -17.31 -29.16
C ARG A 544 9.26 -17.35 -28.60
N VAL A 545 9.48 -17.95 -27.43
CA VAL A 545 10.79 -18.02 -26.76
C VAL A 545 11.78 -18.85 -27.59
N LEU A 546 11.36 -20.00 -28.12
CA LEU A 546 12.22 -20.87 -28.93
C LEU A 546 12.52 -20.28 -30.31
N ASN A 547 11.55 -19.62 -30.96
CA ASN A 547 11.77 -18.97 -32.26
C ASN A 547 12.63 -17.70 -32.13
N ALA A 548 12.49 -16.94 -31.05
CA ALA A 548 13.35 -15.78 -30.77
C ALA A 548 14.80 -16.19 -30.47
N ALA A 549 15.05 -17.45 -30.08
CA ALA A 549 16.39 -17.99 -29.85
C ALA A 549 17.09 -18.46 -31.13
N GLN A 550 16.39 -18.51 -32.29
CA GLN A 550 17.05 -18.78 -33.57
C GLN A 550 17.82 -17.53 -34.04
N PRO A 551 19.13 -17.64 -34.32
CA PRO A 551 19.87 -16.52 -34.88
C PRO A 551 19.27 -16.13 -36.24
N ALA A 552 19.17 -14.84 -36.52
CA ALA A 552 18.69 -14.26 -37.77
C ALA A 552 19.64 -14.50 -38.98
N ASN A 553 20.28 -15.67 -39.04
CA ASN A 553 21.12 -16.12 -40.14
C ASN A 553 20.64 -17.50 -40.56
N LEU A 554 19.69 -17.56 -41.50
CA LEU A 554 19.44 -18.67 -42.44
C LEU A 554 18.32 -18.29 -43.45
N GLN A 555 18.35 -17.05 -43.96
CA GLN A 555 17.66 -16.68 -45.20
C GLN A 555 18.66 -16.06 -46.16
N HIS A 556 19.56 -16.89 -46.67
CA HIS A 556 20.13 -16.80 -48.02
C HIS A 556 20.85 -18.12 -48.28
N GLY A 557 20.17 -19.01 -49.01
CA GLY A 557 20.65 -20.27 -49.54
C GLY A 557 19.69 -20.72 -50.61
#